data_AF-A0A143ZH13-F1
#
_entry.id   AF-A0A143ZH13-F1
#
_cell.length_a   1.000
_cell.length_b   1.000
_cell.length_c   1.000
_cell.angle_alpha   90.00
_cell.angle_beta   90.00
_cell.angle_gamma   90.00
#
_symmetry.space_group_name_H-M   'P 1'
#
loop_
_entity.id
_entity.type
_entity.pdbx_description
1 polymer ?
#
loop_
_entity_poly.entity_id
_entity_poly.type
_entity_poly.pdbx_seq_one_letter_code
_entity_poly.pdbx_strand_id
1 'polypeptide(L)'
;MTEKSSRWRRALFLLLLVFVGGVALIAVSIGLEINERRKMISGESGPFDVTEADIDGLHLRLERYLDHLLLAEFLRTLTVTAKGRAPVVFEMDQDTGGMQRIAVCKTGDGRILLSDRIFNYLIDPDGSVHGRVAVSAVEVSPDGTTKPFMTPEVEPVCVTKLGTFDKGLGPRGKYGFQPER
;
A
#
# COMPACT_ATOMS: atom_id res chain seq x y z
N MET A 1 39.50 27.17 52.03
CA MET A 1 39.75 26.23 50.90
C MET A 1 38.49 25.45 50.47
N THR A 2 37.28 25.91 50.80
CA THR A 2 36.02 25.14 50.68
C THR A 2 35.07 25.62 49.57
N GLU A 3 35.17 26.87 49.14
CA GLU A 3 34.21 27.49 48.21
C GLU A 3 34.39 27.03 46.75
N LYS A 4 35.64 26.80 46.32
CA LYS A 4 35.98 26.35 44.96
C LYS A 4 35.52 24.91 44.69
N SER A 5 35.53 24.06 45.72
CA SER A 5 35.05 22.67 45.66
C SER A 5 33.52 22.58 45.54
N SER A 6 32.79 23.47 46.21
CA SER A 6 31.34 23.60 46.12
C SER A 6 30.86 24.00 44.72
N ARG A 7 31.52 24.98 44.09
CA ARG A 7 31.19 25.42 42.72
C ARG A 7 31.41 24.31 41.68
N TRP A 8 32.50 23.54 41.80
CA TRP A 8 32.77 22.42 40.91
C TRP A 8 31.74 21.28 41.06
N ARG A 9 31.35 20.96 42.30
CA ARG A 9 30.30 19.95 42.54
C ARG A 9 28.95 20.37 41.95
N ARG A 10 28.57 21.65 42.07
CA ARG A 10 27.35 22.20 41.46
C ARG A 10 27.40 22.16 39.93
N ALA A 11 28.54 22.55 39.34
CA ALA A 11 28.72 22.49 37.89
C ALA A 11 28.63 21.05 37.36
N LEU A 12 29.27 20.09 38.04
CA LEU A 12 29.22 18.68 37.68
C LEU A 12 27.79 18.13 37.79
N PHE A 13 27.06 18.51 38.84
CA PHE A 13 25.68 18.09 39.05
C PHE A 13 24.73 18.64 37.97
N LEU A 14 24.90 19.91 37.58
CA LEU A 14 24.13 20.52 36.49
C LEU A 14 24.44 19.85 35.14
N LEU A 15 25.71 19.53 34.86
CA LEU A 15 26.11 18.79 33.67
C LEU A 15 25.46 17.41 33.60
N LEU A 16 25.41 16.72 34.74
CA LEU A 16 24.78 15.41 34.87
C LEU A 16 23.26 15.49 34.65
N LEU A 17 22.59 16.51 35.18
CA LEU A 17 21.17 16.76 34.94
C LEU A 17 20.86 17.05 33.47
N VAL A 18 21.69 17.86 32.80
CA VAL A 18 21.54 18.14 31.36
C VAL A 18 21.75 16.87 30.55
N PHE A 19 22.74 16.05 30.91
CA PHE A 19 23.01 14.79 30.22
C PHE A 19 21.86 13.79 30.39
N VAL A 20 21.37 13.59 31.62
CA VAL A 20 20.22 12.71 31.90
C VAL A 20 18.96 13.22 31.22
N GLY A 21 18.69 14.53 31.27
CA GLY A 21 17.57 15.15 30.58
C GLY A 21 17.66 15.01 29.06
N GLY A 22 18.84 15.16 28.49
CA GLY A 22 19.10 14.96 27.06
C GLY A 22 18.88 13.51 26.63
N VAL A 23 19.39 12.54 27.39
CA VAL A 23 19.18 11.10 27.12
C VAL A 23 17.70 10.73 27.24
N ALA A 24 16.99 11.25 28.24
CA ALA A 24 15.56 11.02 28.41
C ALA A 24 14.74 11.56 27.23
N LEU A 25 15.06 12.77 26.73
CA LEU A 25 14.41 13.34 25.55
C LEU A 25 14.63 12.47 24.31
N ILE A 26 15.86 12.02 24.07
CA ILE A 26 16.18 11.14 22.94
C ILE A 26 15.40 9.82 23.05
N ALA A 27 15.36 9.21 24.23
CA ALA A 27 14.62 7.96 24.45
C ALA A 27 13.11 8.13 24.21
N VAL A 28 12.53 9.24 24.65
CA VAL A 28 11.10 9.57 24.41
C VAL A 28 10.83 9.77 22.92
N SER A 29 11.69 10.51 22.21
CA SER A 29 11.53 10.72 20.76
C SER A 29 11.59 9.42 19.98
N ILE A 30 12.55 8.54 20.29
CA ILE A 30 12.68 7.22 19.66
C ILE A 30 11.47 6.34 19.99
N GLY A 31 11.03 6.33 21.25
CA GLY A 31 9.86 5.58 21.67
C GLY A 31 8.57 6.02 20.96
N LEU A 32 8.40 7.33 20.76
CA LEU A 32 7.26 7.88 20.03
C LEU A 32 7.28 7.44 18.56
N GLU A 33 8.44 7.51 17.91
CA GLU A 33 8.60 7.10 16.51
C GLU A 33 8.33 5.60 16.31
N ILE A 34 8.82 4.75 17.23
CA ILE A 34 8.54 3.31 17.20
C ILE A 34 7.03 3.04 17.38
N ASN A 35 6.37 3.77 18.28
CA ASN A 35 4.95 3.61 18.53
C ASN A 35 4.11 4.02 17.32
N GLU A 36 4.44 5.15 16.67
CA GLU A 36 3.77 5.56 15.43
C GLU A 36 4.02 4.57 14.29
N ARG A 37 5.24 4.04 14.17
CA ARG A 37 5.53 2.95 13.22
C ARG A 37 4.70 1.71 13.48
N ARG A 38 4.54 1.32 14.75
CA ARG A 38 3.69 0.19 15.14
C ARG A 38 2.24 0.43 14.75
N LYS A 39 1.70 1.62 15.02
CA LYS A 39 0.32 1.99 14.63
C LYS A 39 0.11 2.04 13.12
N MET A 40 1.16 2.36 12.35
CA MET A 40 1.11 2.27 10.88
C MET A 40 1.01 0.82 10.42
N ILE A 41 1.82 -0.06 11.01
CA ILE A 41 1.82 -1.48 10.70
C ILE A 41 0.53 -2.18 11.14
N SER A 42 -0.02 -1.81 12.31
CA SER A 42 -1.29 -2.38 12.79
C SER A 42 -2.54 -1.79 12.11
N GLY A 43 -2.37 -0.84 11.19
CA GLY A 43 -3.48 -0.14 10.51
C GLY A 43 -4.25 0.85 11.39
N GLU A 44 -3.86 1.03 12.66
CA GLU A 44 -4.51 1.94 13.62
C GLU A 44 -4.38 3.43 13.24
N SER A 45 -3.35 3.77 12.47
CA SER A 45 -3.13 5.14 11.97
C SER A 45 -3.78 5.41 10.60
N GLY A 46 -4.58 4.45 10.10
CA GLY A 46 -5.26 4.55 8.81
C GLY A 46 -4.36 4.18 7.63
N PRO A 47 -4.84 4.37 6.40
CA PRO A 47 -4.09 4.02 5.20
C PRO A 47 -2.86 4.92 5.04
N PHE A 48 -1.75 4.33 4.61
CA PHE A 48 -0.52 5.02 4.22
C PHE A 48 -0.77 5.99 3.06
N ASP A 49 -1.54 5.55 2.07
CA ASP A 49 -2.12 6.42 1.05
C ASP A 49 -3.46 5.91 0.50
N VAL A 50 -4.18 6.84 -0.13
CA VAL A 50 -5.48 6.63 -0.75
C VAL A 50 -5.45 7.29 -2.12
N THR A 51 -5.92 6.57 -3.13
CA THR A 51 -6.14 7.10 -4.47
C THR A 51 -7.54 6.73 -4.94
N GLU A 52 -8.16 7.65 -5.68
CA GLU A 52 -9.53 7.51 -6.15
C GLU A 52 -9.59 7.76 -7.67
N ALA A 53 -10.53 7.10 -8.34
CA ALA A 53 -10.81 7.28 -9.75
C ALA A 53 -12.29 7.00 -10.06
N ASP A 54 -12.91 7.86 -10.86
CA ASP A 54 -14.24 7.62 -11.41
C ASP A 54 -14.12 7.11 -12.85
N ILE A 55 -14.61 5.89 -13.09
CA ILE A 55 -14.45 5.17 -14.36
C ILE A 55 -15.76 4.50 -14.73
N ASP A 56 -16.33 4.84 -15.88
CA ASP A 56 -17.56 4.22 -16.41
C ASP A 56 -18.74 4.15 -15.41
N GLY A 57 -18.85 5.16 -14.53
CA GLY A 57 -19.90 5.24 -13.51
C GLY A 57 -19.64 4.44 -12.23
N LEU A 58 -18.45 3.85 -12.12
CA LEU A 58 -17.90 3.26 -10.90
C LEU A 58 -16.94 4.25 -10.24
N HIS A 59 -17.06 4.38 -8.92
CA HIS A 59 -16.06 5.05 -8.10
C HIS A 59 -15.14 4.01 -7.48
N LEU A 60 -13.86 4.05 -7.84
CA LEU A 60 -12.83 3.15 -7.37
C LEU A 60 -11.96 3.89 -6.35
N ARG A 61 -11.85 3.36 -5.15
CA ARG A 61 -10.97 3.85 -4.09
C ARG A 61 -9.98 2.76 -3.72
N LEU A 62 -8.70 3.03 -3.89
CA LEU A 62 -7.62 2.11 -3.54
C LEU A 62 -6.86 2.67 -2.35
N GLU A 63 -6.84 1.89 -1.28
CA GLU A 63 -6.16 2.20 -0.02
C GLU A 63 -4.97 1.28 0.14
N ARG A 64 -3.84 1.83 0.58
CA ARG A 64 -2.65 1.04 0.90
C ARG A 64 -2.32 1.20 2.37
N TYR A 65 -2.17 0.09 3.08
CA TYR A 65 -1.75 0.06 4.47
C TYR A 65 -0.33 -0.47 4.53
N LEU A 66 0.52 0.22 5.29
CA LEU A 66 1.89 -0.22 5.45
C LEU A 66 1.88 -1.52 6.27
N ASP A 67 2.42 -2.60 5.72
CA ASP A 67 2.55 -3.88 6.42
C ASP A 67 3.97 -4.06 6.94
N HIS A 68 4.96 -3.89 6.06
CA HIS A 68 6.38 -4.01 6.44
C HIS A 68 7.22 -2.87 5.90
N LEU A 69 7.70 -2.00 6.81
CA LEU A 69 8.43 -0.78 6.46
C LEU A 69 9.74 -1.04 5.71
N LEU A 70 10.54 -2.02 6.16
CA LEU A 70 11.87 -2.27 5.56
C LEU A 70 11.78 -2.93 4.18
N LEU A 71 10.69 -3.65 3.92
CA LEU A 71 10.46 -4.35 2.64
C LEU A 71 9.56 -3.54 1.70
N ALA A 72 9.09 -2.37 2.16
CA ALA A 72 8.09 -1.56 1.48
C ALA A 72 6.89 -2.42 1.04
N GLU A 73 6.39 -3.24 1.96
CA GLU A 73 5.23 -4.09 1.71
C GLU A 73 3.96 -3.39 2.16
N PHE A 74 2.93 -3.45 1.32
CA PHE A 74 1.66 -2.81 1.58
C PHE A 74 0.50 -3.77 1.34
N LEU A 75 -0.36 -3.90 2.34
CA LEU A 75 -1.70 -4.45 2.15
C LEU A 75 -2.52 -3.45 1.32
N ARG A 76 -3.37 -3.97 0.44
CA ARG A 76 -4.14 -3.15 -0.50
C ARG A 76 -5.62 -3.48 -0.39
N THR A 77 -6.43 -2.45 -0.24
CA THR A 77 -7.89 -2.57 -0.20
C THR A 77 -8.49 -1.78 -1.34
N LEU A 78 -9.24 -2.45 -2.22
CA LEU A 78 -10.02 -1.83 -3.27
C LEU A 78 -11.48 -1.73 -2.81
N THR A 79 -11.99 -0.52 -2.78
CA THR A 79 -13.42 -0.25 -2.62
C THR A 79 -14.01 0.20 -3.95
N VAL A 80 -15.06 -0.48 -4.39
CA VAL A 80 -15.79 -0.15 -5.62
C VAL A 80 -17.20 0.26 -5.26
N THR A 81 -17.63 1.42 -5.73
CA THR A 81 -18.99 1.92 -5.54
C THR A 81 -19.65 2.17 -6.89
N ALA A 82 -20.70 1.41 -7.18
CA ALA A 82 -21.56 1.66 -8.33
C ALA A 82 -22.71 2.59 -7.93
N LYS A 83 -23.21 3.38 -8.89
CA LYS A 83 -24.29 4.34 -8.65
C LYS A 83 -25.53 3.66 -8.04
N GLY A 84 -25.95 4.13 -6.88
CA GLY A 84 -27.14 3.63 -6.18
C GLY A 84 -26.96 2.26 -5.53
N ARG A 85 -25.72 1.77 -5.40
CA ARG A 85 -25.39 0.51 -4.73
C ARG A 85 -24.47 0.73 -3.54
N ALA A 86 -24.46 -0.25 -2.63
CA ALA A 86 -23.54 -0.26 -1.51
C ALA A 86 -22.09 -0.46 -2.02
N PRO A 87 -21.09 0.10 -1.33
CA PRO A 87 -19.69 -0.15 -1.65
C PRO A 87 -19.34 -1.63 -1.47
N VAL A 88 -18.60 -2.18 -2.43
CA VAL A 88 -17.97 -3.49 -2.34
C VAL A 88 -16.51 -3.29 -1.96
N VAL A 89 -16.08 -3.92 -0.88
CA VAL A 89 -14.69 -3.87 -0.40
C VAL A 89 -14.01 -5.20 -0.73
N PHE A 90 -12.86 -5.13 -1.36
CA PHE A 90 -12.09 -6.28 -1.80
C PHE A 90 -10.62 -6.12 -1.39
N GLU A 91 -10.08 -7.12 -0.70
CA GLU A 91 -8.66 -7.17 -0.35
C GLU A 91 -7.86 -7.68 -1.55
N MET A 92 -6.97 -6.85 -2.06
CA MET A 92 -6.07 -7.20 -3.15
C MET A 92 -4.81 -7.85 -2.61
N ASP A 93 -4.04 -8.50 -3.48
CA ASP A 93 -2.75 -9.07 -3.10
C ASP A 93 -1.79 -7.99 -2.60
N GLN A 94 -0.75 -8.39 -1.89
CA GLN A 94 0.21 -7.47 -1.26
C GLN A 94 1.12 -6.79 -2.32
N ASP A 95 1.30 -5.46 -2.21
CA ASP A 95 2.27 -4.71 -3.02
C ASP A 95 3.66 -4.86 -2.38
N THR A 96 4.37 -5.91 -2.77
CA THR A 96 5.74 -6.17 -2.32
C THR A 96 6.71 -5.22 -3.01
N GLY A 97 7.43 -4.42 -2.22
CA GLY A 97 8.37 -3.42 -2.72
C GLY A 97 7.76 -2.05 -3.03
N GLY A 98 6.44 -1.88 -2.89
CA GLY A 98 5.80 -0.57 -2.86
C GLY A 98 5.83 0.20 -4.18
N MET A 99 5.94 -0.54 -5.29
CA MET A 99 6.11 -0.03 -6.65
C MET A 99 5.21 -0.75 -7.66
N GLN A 100 4.26 -1.57 -7.21
CA GLN A 100 3.35 -2.21 -8.15
C GLN A 100 2.46 -1.18 -8.84
N ARG A 101 2.45 -1.26 -10.16
CA ARG A 101 1.57 -0.52 -11.05
C ARG A 101 0.33 -1.35 -11.29
N ILE A 102 -0.83 -0.70 -11.24
CA ILE A 102 -2.10 -1.34 -11.56
C ILE A 102 -2.64 -0.69 -12.83
N ALA A 103 -2.52 -1.38 -13.95
CA ALA A 103 -3.12 -0.97 -15.21
C ALA A 103 -4.64 -1.13 -15.12
N VAL A 104 -5.37 -0.16 -15.66
CA VAL A 104 -6.83 -0.16 -15.69
C VAL A 104 -7.29 -0.11 -17.12
N CYS A 105 -8.14 -1.05 -17.52
CA CYS A 105 -8.71 -1.04 -18.84
C CYS A 105 -10.11 -1.63 -18.92
N LYS A 106 -10.77 -1.36 -20.05
CA LYS A 106 -12.06 -1.93 -20.41
C LYS A 106 -11.87 -3.21 -21.21
N THR A 107 -12.59 -4.25 -20.84
CA THR A 107 -12.68 -5.49 -21.59
C THR A 107 -13.73 -5.41 -22.70
N GLY A 108 -13.73 -6.36 -23.62
CA GLY A 108 -14.69 -6.40 -24.74
C GLY A 108 -16.15 -6.60 -24.32
N ASP A 109 -16.38 -7.19 -23.14
CA ASP A 109 -17.71 -7.37 -22.54
C ASP A 109 -18.11 -6.21 -21.60
N GLY A 110 -17.32 -5.13 -21.58
CA GLY A 110 -17.66 -3.90 -20.87
C GLY A 110 -17.34 -3.90 -19.37
N ARG A 111 -16.59 -4.88 -18.87
CA ARG A 111 -16.05 -4.92 -17.51
C ARG A 111 -14.79 -4.05 -17.39
N ILE A 112 -14.43 -3.71 -16.16
CA ILE A 112 -13.15 -3.07 -15.86
C ILE A 112 -12.16 -4.16 -15.41
N LEU A 113 -11.03 -4.24 -16.10
CA LEU A 113 -9.89 -5.07 -15.74
C LEU A 113 -8.86 -4.20 -15.01
N LEU A 114 -8.56 -4.58 -13.77
CA LEU A 114 -7.38 -4.13 -13.05
C LEU A 114 -6.31 -5.21 -13.17
N SER A 115 -5.14 -4.85 -13.67
CA SER A 115 -4.03 -5.78 -13.85
C SER A 115 -2.81 -5.24 -13.14
N ASP A 116 -2.30 -6.01 -12.18
CA ASP A 116 -0.97 -5.77 -11.62
C ASP A 116 0.05 -6.76 -12.22
N ARG A 117 1.26 -6.81 -11.66
CA ARG A 117 2.33 -7.68 -12.18
C ARG A 117 1.98 -9.18 -12.08
N ILE A 118 1.16 -9.58 -11.13
CA ILE A 118 0.95 -10.97 -10.73
C ILE A 118 -0.51 -11.39 -10.92
N PHE A 119 -1.47 -10.49 -10.74
CA PHE A 119 -2.89 -10.79 -10.70
C PHE A 119 -3.74 -9.87 -11.55
N ASN A 120 -4.81 -10.45 -12.07
CA ASN A 120 -5.91 -9.75 -12.72
C ASN A 120 -7.16 -9.77 -11.84
N TYR A 121 -7.83 -8.62 -11.75
CA TYR A 121 -9.10 -8.42 -11.07
C TYR A 121 -10.11 -7.83 -12.05
N LEU A 122 -11.28 -8.44 -12.16
CA LEU A 122 -12.38 -7.98 -13.01
C LEU A 122 -13.46 -7.34 -12.15
N ILE A 123 -13.98 -6.21 -12.60
CA ILE A 123 -15.04 -5.47 -11.95
C ILE A 123 -16.22 -5.39 -12.91
N ASP A 124 -17.35 -5.91 -12.50
CA ASP A 124 -18.58 -5.83 -13.28
C ASP A 124 -19.16 -4.40 -13.21
N PRO A 125 -19.99 -4.00 -14.20
CA PRO A 125 -20.66 -2.68 -14.18
C PRO A 125 -21.52 -2.42 -12.95
N ASP A 126 -21.84 -3.48 -12.24
CA ASP A 126 -22.70 -3.52 -11.08
C ASP A 126 -21.92 -3.31 -9.76
N GLY A 127 -20.59 -3.19 -9.85
CA GLY A 127 -19.64 -2.95 -8.77
C GLY A 127 -19.06 -4.22 -8.13
N SER A 128 -19.53 -5.41 -8.51
CA SER A 128 -18.95 -6.66 -8.00
C SER A 128 -17.53 -6.87 -8.53
N VAL A 129 -16.65 -7.36 -7.66
CA VAL A 129 -15.23 -7.59 -7.96
C VAL A 129 -14.98 -9.09 -7.94
N HIS A 130 -14.41 -9.59 -9.03
CA HIS A 130 -14.02 -10.98 -9.24
C HIS A 130 -12.52 -11.03 -9.44
N GLY A 131 -11.79 -11.75 -8.60
CA GLY A 131 -10.35 -11.84 -8.79
C GLY A 131 -9.69 -12.93 -7.97
N ARG A 132 -9.04 -13.87 -8.68
CA ARG A 132 -7.63 -14.22 -8.52
C ARG A 132 -7.22 -15.07 -9.71
N VAL A 133 -6.80 -14.43 -10.81
CA VAL A 133 -6.15 -15.13 -11.91
C VAL A 133 -4.69 -14.72 -11.90
N ALA A 134 -3.81 -15.66 -11.54
CA ALA A 134 -2.38 -15.42 -11.62
C ALA A 134 -1.97 -15.28 -13.09
N VAL A 135 -1.33 -14.17 -13.44
CA VAL A 135 -0.85 -13.83 -14.79
C VAL A 135 0.16 -14.86 -15.31
N SER A 136 0.82 -15.59 -14.40
CA SER A 136 1.59 -16.80 -14.71
C SER A 136 1.91 -17.54 -13.42
N ALA A 137 1.08 -18.50 -13.02
CA ALA A 137 1.46 -19.50 -12.04
C ALA A 137 1.72 -20.81 -12.79
N VAL A 138 2.88 -21.41 -12.54
CA VAL A 138 3.30 -22.66 -13.19
C VAL A 138 3.50 -23.70 -12.10
N GLU A 139 2.72 -24.77 -12.16
CA GLU A 139 2.91 -25.98 -11.38
C GLU A 139 4.12 -26.74 -11.94
N VAL A 140 5.11 -26.99 -11.09
CA VAL A 140 6.24 -27.85 -11.41
C VAL A 140 5.88 -29.25 -10.91
N SER A 141 5.64 -30.17 -11.83
CA SER A 141 5.37 -31.56 -11.52
C SER A 141 6.66 -32.24 -10.97
N PRO A 142 6.53 -33.33 -10.19
CA PRO A 142 7.68 -34.05 -9.62
C PRO A 142 8.70 -34.58 -10.66
N ASP A 143 8.27 -34.70 -11.92
CA ASP A 143 9.09 -35.09 -13.08
C ASP A 143 9.84 -33.90 -13.74
N GLY A 144 9.73 -32.70 -13.17
CA GLY A 144 10.33 -31.47 -13.68
C GLY A 144 9.56 -30.81 -14.81
N THR A 145 8.39 -31.34 -15.21
CA THR A 145 7.53 -30.70 -16.20
C THR A 145 6.79 -29.52 -15.59
N THR A 146 6.54 -28.50 -16.41
CA THR A 146 5.85 -27.28 -16.02
C THR A 146 4.48 -27.22 -16.70
N LYS A 147 3.42 -26.98 -15.92
CA LYS A 147 2.06 -26.75 -16.43
C LYS A 147 1.48 -25.49 -15.80
N PRO A 148 0.63 -24.72 -16.49
CA PRO A 148 -0.07 -23.60 -15.88
C PRO A 148 -0.89 -24.08 -14.66
N PHE A 149 -0.65 -23.50 -13.49
CA PHE A 149 -1.32 -23.82 -12.22
C PHE A 149 -2.81 -23.48 -12.23
N MET A 150 -3.19 -22.47 -13.02
CA MET A 150 -4.58 -22.20 -13.40
C MET A 150 -4.59 -21.59 -14.79
N THR A 151 -5.17 -22.27 -15.76
CA THR A 151 -5.66 -21.62 -16.98
C THR A 151 -7.04 -21.05 -16.68
N PRO A 152 -7.24 -19.72 -16.57
CA PRO A 152 -8.58 -19.18 -16.79
C PRO A 152 -9.02 -19.65 -18.18
N GLU A 153 -10.28 -20.05 -18.31
CA GLU A 153 -10.82 -20.57 -19.58
C GLU A 153 -10.67 -19.56 -20.73
N VAL A 154 -10.58 -18.26 -20.41
CA VAL A 154 -10.12 -17.16 -21.28
C VAL A 154 -9.42 -16.10 -20.42
N GLU A 155 -8.18 -15.72 -20.77
CA GLU A 155 -7.50 -14.58 -20.14
C GLU A 155 -8.24 -13.28 -20.54
N PRO A 156 -8.65 -12.42 -19.58
CA PRO A 156 -9.42 -11.23 -19.91
C PRO A 156 -8.58 -10.27 -20.77
N VAL A 157 -9.09 -9.98 -21.98
CA VAL A 157 -8.38 -9.14 -22.95
C VAL A 157 -8.70 -7.67 -22.71
N CYS A 158 -7.65 -6.88 -22.55
CA CYS A 158 -7.68 -5.45 -22.47
C CYS A 158 -7.97 -4.84 -23.86
N VAL A 159 -9.18 -4.28 -24.05
CA VAL A 159 -9.60 -3.70 -25.34
C VAL A 159 -9.33 -2.20 -25.39
N THR A 160 -9.64 -1.48 -24.30
CA THR A 160 -9.42 -0.03 -24.20
C THR A 160 -8.68 0.31 -22.93
N LYS A 161 -7.46 0.84 -23.05
CA LYS A 161 -6.72 1.36 -21.89
C LYS A 161 -7.42 2.58 -21.32
N LEU A 162 -7.63 2.58 -20.00
CA LEU A 162 -8.31 3.66 -19.29
C LEU A 162 -7.36 4.45 -18.41
N GLY A 163 -6.30 3.82 -17.91
CA GLY A 163 -5.29 4.50 -17.12
C GLY A 163 -4.43 3.56 -16.30
N THR A 164 -3.75 4.11 -15.31
CA THR A 164 -2.87 3.35 -14.40
C THR A 164 -2.82 3.99 -13.02
N PHE A 165 -2.84 3.17 -11.97
CA PHE A 165 -2.41 3.58 -10.63
C PHE A 165 -0.90 3.36 -10.50
N ASP A 166 -0.13 4.43 -10.27
CA ASP A 166 1.34 4.39 -10.20
C ASP A 166 1.90 5.41 -9.20
N LYS A 167 3.14 5.17 -8.74
CA LYS A 167 3.91 6.05 -7.85
C LYS A 167 4.62 7.14 -8.65
N GLY A 168 4.70 8.35 -8.09
CA GLY A 168 5.55 9.44 -8.62
C GLY A 168 4.83 10.50 -9.44
N LEU A 169 3.50 10.45 -9.58
CA LEU A 169 2.78 11.25 -10.58
C LEU A 169 1.51 11.95 -10.05
N GLY A 170 1.13 11.75 -8.78
CA GLY A 170 0.19 12.64 -8.09
C GLY A 170 0.79 14.05 -7.87
N PRO A 171 0.02 15.06 -7.41
CA PRO A 171 0.43 16.48 -7.32
C PRO A 171 1.72 16.77 -6.52
N ARG A 172 2.28 15.76 -5.85
CA ARG A 172 3.52 15.81 -5.06
C ARG A 172 4.40 14.56 -5.21
N GLY A 173 4.28 13.80 -6.30
CA GLY A 173 4.99 12.52 -6.47
C GLY A 173 4.40 11.35 -5.67
N LYS A 174 3.14 11.46 -5.24
CA LYS A 174 2.42 10.42 -4.51
C LYS A 174 1.76 9.41 -5.46
N TYR A 175 1.37 8.25 -4.92
CA TYR A 175 0.60 7.23 -5.64
C TYR A 175 -0.74 7.82 -6.09
N GLY A 176 -1.13 7.61 -7.35
CA GLY A 176 -2.32 8.24 -7.93
C GLY A 176 -2.77 7.61 -9.23
N PHE A 177 -4.04 7.84 -9.60
CA PHE A 177 -4.58 7.44 -10.90
C PHE A 177 -4.18 8.42 -12.00
N GLN A 178 -3.81 7.87 -13.15
CA GLN A 178 -3.57 8.63 -14.38
C GLN A 178 -4.43 8.07 -15.50
N PRO A 179 -5.34 8.88 -16.08
CA PRO A 179 -6.10 8.46 -17.24
C PRO A 179 -5.18 8.30 -18.46
N GLU A 180 -5.50 7.33 -19.32
CA GLU A 180 -4.86 7.20 -20.64
C GLU A 180 -5.21 8.44 -21.48
N ARG A 181 -4.21 9.04 -22.14
CA ARG A 181 -4.39 10.25 -22.98
C ARG A 181 -4.81 9.92 -24.40
#